data_AF-A0A8I0H4J0-F1
#
_entry.id   AF-A0A8I0H4J0-F1
#
_cell.length_a   1.000
_cell.length_b   1.000
_cell.length_c   1.000
_cell.angle_alpha   90.00
_cell.angle_beta   90.00
_cell.angle_gamma   90.00
#
_symmetry.space_group_name_H-M   'P 1'
#
loop_
_entity.id
_entity.type
_entity.pdbx_description
1 polymer ?
#
loop_
_entity_poly.entity_id
_entity_poly.type
_entity_poly.pdbx_seq_one_letter_code
_entity_poly.pdbx_strand_id
1 'polypeptide(L)' 'MNADGTASVTPVNGFITGPQKTILRPDQAVTAILIGLKQFEGFVSAFHKIGSRERVSISREGLAAAVRLDENGKVEQARL' A
#
# COMPACT_ATOMS: atom_id res chain seq x y z
N MET A 1 6.60 -5.00 -16.10
CA MET A 1 6.81 -5.79 -17.32
C MET A 1 7.47 -4.88 -18.35
N ASN A 2 8.61 -5.29 -18.90
CA ASN A 2 9.28 -4.59 -19.99
C ASN A 2 8.56 -4.89 -21.33
N ALA A 3 8.85 -4.12 -22.37
CA ALA A 3 8.25 -4.32 -23.70
C ALA A 3 8.53 -5.70 -24.32
N ASP A 4 9.61 -6.37 -23.91
CA ASP A 4 9.96 -7.73 -24.32
C ASP A 4 9.17 -8.84 -23.57
N GLY A 5 8.26 -8.45 -22.67
CA GLY A 5 7.45 -9.36 -21.86
C GLY A 5 8.11 -9.84 -20.56
N THR A 6 9.38 -9.51 -20.31
CA THR A 6 10.04 -9.88 -19.04
C THR A 6 9.43 -9.12 -17.86
N ALA A 7 9.22 -9.81 -16.74
CA ALA A 7 8.58 -9.28 -15.56
C ALA A 7 9.51 -9.35 -14.35
N SER A 8 9.43 -8.32 -13.50
CA SER A 8 10.08 -8.25 -12.20
C SER A 8 9.08 -7.82 -11.14
N VAL A 9 9.33 -8.20 -9.88
CA VAL A 9 8.55 -7.80 -8.72
C VAL A 9 9.38 -6.87 -7.85
N THR A 10 8.79 -5.78 -7.40
CA THR A 10 9.46 -4.80 -6.51
C THR A 10 8.56 -4.47 -5.32
N PRO A 11 9.10 -4.35 -4.09
CA PRO A 11 8.31 -3.92 -2.94
C PRO A 11 7.71 -2.52 -3.14
N VAL A 12 6.47 -2.33 -2.69
CA VAL A 12 5.75 -1.05 -2.82
C VAL A 12 6.47 0.11 -2.12
N ASN A 13 7.15 -0.15 -1.00
CA ASN A 13 7.84 0.87 -0.20
C ASN A 13 9.04 1.53 -0.92
N GLY A 14 9.46 0.99 -2.06
CA GLY A 14 10.50 1.60 -2.91
C GLY A 14 9.99 1.99 -4.30
N PHE A 15 8.70 1.82 -4.59
CA PHE A 15 8.17 2.03 -5.94
C PHE A 15 7.95 3.52 -6.26
N ILE A 16 7.43 4.28 -5.30
CA ILE A 16 7.21 5.73 -5.40
C ILE A 16 8.47 6.42 -4.87
N THR A 17 9.11 7.23 -5.71
CA THR A 17 10.38 7.90 -5.39
C THR A 17 10.21 9.40 -5.13
N GLY A 18 9.02 9.94 -5.40
CA GLY A 18 8.66 11.33 -5.15
C GLY A 18 7.34 11.72 -5.80
N PRO A 19 6.93 12.99 -5.70
CA PRO A 19 5.71 13.49 -6.34
C PRO A 19 5.73 13.20 -7.84
N GLN A 20 4.71 12.47 -8.32
CA GLN A 20 4.58 12.04 -9.72
C GLN A 20 5.76 11.20 -10.25
N LYS A 21 6.59 10.64 -9.37
CA LYS A 21 7.79 9.88 -9.73
C LYS A 21 7.73 8.47 -9.17
N THR A 22 8.07 7.51 -10.02
CA THR A 22 8.20 6.09 -9.67
C THR A 22 9.53 5.56 -10.18
N ILE A 23 9.83 4.29 -9.88
CA ILE A 23 10.99 3.59 -10.44
C ILE A 23 10.81 3.11 -11.90
N LEU A 24 9.61 3.25 -12.48
CA LEU A 24 9.32 2.75 -13.82
C LEU A 24 10.19 3.46 -14.86
N ARG A 25 10.78 2.67 -15.76
CA ARG A 25 11.36 3.18 -17.00
C ARG A 25 10.28 3.37 -18.08
N PRO A 26 10.53 4.16 -19.14
CA PRO A 26 9.53 4.45 -20.18
C PRO A 26 8.93 3.21 -20.88
N ASP A 27 9.68 2.10 -20.94
CA ASP A 27 9.29 0.83 -21.56
C ASP A 27 8.64 -0.16 -20.58
N GLN A 28 8.31 0.29 -19.37
CA GLN A 28 7.78 -0.55 -18.31
C GLN A 28 6.34 -0.19 -17.93
N ALA A 29 5.54 -1.23 -17.69
CA ALA A 29 4.22 -1.11 -17.10
C ALA A 29 4.08 -1.96 -15.82
N VAL A 30 3.28 -1.46 -14.88
CA VAL A 30 2.75 -2.28 -13.77
C VAL A 30 1.63 -3.14 -14.33
N THR A 31 1.75 -4.45 -14.15
CA THR A 31 0.77 -5.43 -14.67
C THR A 31 0.00 -6.15 -13.56
N ALA A 32 0.50 -6.11 -12.32
CA ALA A 32 -0.13 -6.75 -11.18
C ALA A 32 0.28 -6.08 -9.87
N ILE A 33 -0.60 -6.17 -8.87
CA ILE A 33 -0.29 -5.88 -7.47
C ILE A 33 -0.41 -7.19 -6.71
N LEU A 34 0.67 -7.59 -6.04
CA LEU A 34 0.71 -8.84 -5.28
C LEU A 34 0.57 -8.53 -3.79
N ILE A 35 -0.51 -9.03 -3.17
CA ILE A 35 -0.78 -8.86 -1.74
C ILE A 35 -0.64 -10.22 -1.06
N GLY A 36 0.40 -10.40 -0.26
CA GLY A 36 0.65 -11.64 0.49
C GLY A 36 -0.28 -11.80 1.68
N LEU A 37 -1.54 -12.20 1.47
CA LEU A 37 -2.59 -12.21 2.51
C LEU A 37 -2.22 -12.99 3.79
N LYS A 38 -1.47 -14.09 3.66
CA LYS A 38 -1.01 -14.89 4.82
C LYS A 38 -0.23 -14.08 5.85
N GLN A 39 0.54 -13.08 5.41
CA GLN A 39 1.33 -12.24 6.33
C GLN A 39 0.48 -11.28 7.17
N PHE A 40 -0.82 -11.18 6.86
CA PHE A 40 -1.80 -10.34 7.53
C PHE A 40 -2.86 -11.17 8.28
N GLU A 41 -2.65 -12.49 8.46
CA GLU A 41 -3.53 -13.29 9.31
C GLU A 41 -3.54 -12.73 10.75
N GLY A 42 -4.75 -12.61 11.31
CA GLY A 42 -5.00 -11.99 12.61
C GLY A 42 -4.97 -10.46 12.65
N PHE A 43 -4.62 -9.79 11.55
CA PHE A 43 -4.69 -8.32 11.48
C PHE A 43 -6.13 -7.85 11.25
N VAL A 44 -6.50 -6.77 11.93
CA VAL A 44 -7.63 -5.91 11.59
C VAL A 44 -7.10 -4.61 10.99
N SER A 45 -7.77 -4.09 9.96
CA SER A 45 -7.32 -2.89 9.26
C SER A 45 -8.42 -1.84 9.11
N ALA A 46 -8.02 -0.58 9.12
CA ALA A 46 -8.86 0.55 8.80
C ALA A 46 -8.11 1.55 7.93
N PHE A 47 -8.84 2.31 7.13
CA PHE A 47 -8.31 3.47 6.40
C PHE A 47 -9.18 4.68 6.73
N HIS A 48 -8.55 5.78 7.11
CA HIS A 48 -9.24 7.04 7.35
C HIS A 48 -8.77 8.11 6.37
N LYS A 49 -9.74 8.79 5.75
CA LYS A 49 -9.52 9.81 4.72
C LYS A 49 -10.06 11.15 5.21
N ILE A 50 -9.18 12.14 5.30
CA ILE A 50 -9.55 13.52 5.61
C ILE A 50 -9.47 14.32 4.31
N GLY A 51 -10.63 14.79 3.82
CA GLY A 51 -10.76 15.61 2.62
C GLY A 51 -11.22 17.03 2.93
N SER A 52 -11.26 17.90 1.92
CA SER A 52 -11.86 19.24 2.04
C SER A 52 -13.40 19.23 2.09
N ARG A 53 -13.99 18.11 1.67
CA ARG A 53 -15.43 17.84 1.59
C ARG A 53 -15.64 16.33 1.66
N GLU A 54 -16.86 15.90 1.96
CA GLU A 54 -17.18 14.48 2.20
C GLU A 54 -16.95 13.57 0.99
N ARG A 55 -17.14 14.06 -0.24
CA ARG A 55 -17.07 13.25 -1.47
C ARG A 55 -16.27 13.92 -2.56
N VAL A 56 -15.71 13.11 -3.46
CA VAL A 56 -14.94 13.55 -4.64
C VAL A 56 -13.85 14.57 -4.27
N SER A 57 -13.03 14.22 -3.28
CA SER A 57 -11.91 15.05 -2.79
C SER A 57 -10.65 14.21 -2.69
N ILE A 58 -9.52 14.76 -3.13
CA ILE A 58 -8.21 14.17 -2.85
C ILE A 58 -7.94 14.35 -1.35
N SER A 59 -7.36 13.33 -0.72
CA SER A 59 -7.06 13.39 0.71
C SER A 59 -6.12 14.57 0.97
N ARG A 60 -6.44 15.40 1.97
CA ARG A 60 -5.45 16.28 2.60
C ARG A 60 -4.52 15.43 3.44
N GLU A 61 -5.10 14.52 4.22
CA GLU A 61 -4.42 13.50 5.00
C GLU A 61 -5.13 12.17 4.84
N GLY A 62 -4.37 11.08 4.81
CA GLY A 62 -4.91 9.73 4.76
C GLY A 62 -3.99 8.76 5.47
N LEU A 63 -4.55 7.93 6.35
CA LEU A 63 -3.80 6.91 7.08
C LEU A 63 -4.45 5.56 6.88
N ALA A 64 -3.66 4.57 6.45
CA ALA A 64 -4.02 3.18 6.50
C ALA A 64 -3.34 2.57 7.73
N ALA A 65 -4.08 1.85 8.56
CA ALA A 65 -3.51 1.15 9.70
C ALA A 65 -3.96 -0.31 9.67
N ALA A 66 -3.05 -1.21 10.02
CA ALA A 66 -3.34 -2.61 10.29
C ALA A 66 -2.71 -3.00 11.62
N VAL A 67 -3.50 -3.56 12.52
CA VAL A 67 -3.10 -3.94 13.87
C VAL A 67 -3.43 -5.41 14.13
N ARG A 68 -2.53 -6.13 14.78
CA ARG A 68 -2.81 -7.45 15.35
C ARG A 68 -2.75 -7.36 16.86
N LEU A 69 -3.77 -7.92 17.51
CA LEU A 69 -3.87 -7.99 18.96
C LEU A 69 -3.46 -9.38 19.45
N ASP A 70 -2.86 -9.44 20.63
CA ASP A 70 -2.65 -10.70 21.35
C ASP A 70 -3.96 -11.18 22.02
N GLU A 71 -3.89 -12.33 22.67
CA GLU A 71 -5.03 -12.95 23.38
C GLU A 71 -5.59 -12.08 24.52
N ASN A 72 -4.81 -11.11 25.03
CA ASN A 72 -5.20 -10.18 26.09
C ASN A 72 -5.70 -8.83 25.52
N GLY A 73 -5.83 -8.71 24.20
CA GLY A 73 -6.26 -7.49 23.52
C GLY A 73 -5.19 -6.40 23.44
N LYS A 74 -3.92 -6.70 23.72
CA LYS A 74 -2.82 -5.74 23.57
C LYS A 74 -2.30 -5.73 22.13
N VAL A 75 -1.82 -4.57 21.67
CA VAL A 75 -1.20 -4.46 20.35
C VAL A 75 0.11 -5.26 20.33
N GLU A 76 0.12 -6.35 19.58
CA GLU A 76 1.31 -7.15 19.32
C GLU A 76 2.10 -6.57 18.14
N GLN A 77 1.39 -6.14 17.10
CA GLN A 77 1.99 -5.55 15.90
C GLN A 77 1.10 -4.46 15.31
N ALA A 78 1.73 -3.39 14.82
CA ALA A 78 1.06 -2.31 14.09
C ALA A 78 1.83 -1.99 12.80
N ARG A 79 1.09 -1.73 11.73
CA ARG A 79 1.57 -1.20 10.45
C ARG A 79 0.76 0.05 10.13
N LEU A 80 1.44 1.15 9.83
CA LEU A 80 0.88 2.48 9.60
C LEU A 80 1.37 3.02 8.25
#